data_AF-A0AB37HVR5-F1
#
_entry.id   AF-A0AB37HVR5-F1
#
_cell.length_a   1.000
_cell.length_b   1.000
_cell.length_c   1.000
_cell.angle_alpha   90.00
_cell.angle_beta   90.00
_cell.angle_gamma   90.00
#
_symmetry.space_group_name_H-M   'P 1'
#
loop_
_entity.id
_entity.type
_entity.pdbx_description
1 polymer ?
#
loop_
_entity_poly.entity_id
_entity_poly.type
_entity_poly.pdbx_seq_one_letter_code
_entity_poly.pdbx_strand_id
1 'polypeptide(L)'
;MRIYRKENPKTWTKMFKHALINIPLEPYSAKNNYRPLIGVGLIKNVFYLNKPKALRTRGQFLTFDNWSKKGWKHFWRSSAFLRHDHKLKSKINIMYQYYQWKKWHKSYNSNKLNNTSYKGFDVENIR
;
A
#
# COMPACT_ATOMS: atom_id res chain seq x y z
N MET A 1 12.21 -7.28 -8.15
CA MET A 1 12.89 -6.69 -6.96
C MET A 1 14.41 -6.77 -6.97
N ARG A 2 15.05 -7.92 -7.25
CA ARG A 2 16.53 -7.98 -7.32
C ARG A 2 17.07 -7.17 -8.50
N ILE A 3 16.47 -7.34 -9.68
CA ILE A 3 16.81 -6.61 -10.91
C ILE A 3 16.59 -5.09 -10.72
N TYR A 4 15.38 -4.68 -10.33
CA TYR A 4 15.07 -3.27 -10.03
C TYR A 4 16.04 -2.60 -9.03
N ARG A 5 16.52 -3.33 -8.01
CA ARG A 5 17.53 -2.82 -7.07
C ARG A 5 18.90 -2.60 -7.71
N LYS A 6 19.30 -3.45 -8.65
CA LYS A 6 20.54 -3.27 -9.42
C LYS A 6 20.43 -2.05 -10.34
N GLU A 7 19.27 -1.84 -10.94
CA GLU A 7 19.00 -0.70 -11.85
C GLU A 7 18.83 0.63 -11.08
N ASN A 8 18.32 0.58 -9.84
CA ASN A 8 18.01 1.77 -9.03
C ASN A 8 18.72 1.74 -7.66
N PRO A 9 20.06 1.62 -7.60
CA PRO A 9 20.77 1.27 -6.37
C PRO A 9 20.60 2.30 -5.24
N LYS A 10 20.45 3.58 -5.58
CA LYS A 10 20.30 4.68 -4.60
C LYS A 10 18.85 5.03 -4.26
N THR A 11 17.89 4.60 -5.09
CA THR A 11 16.52 5.12 -5.06
C THR A 11 15.44 4.06 -5.01
N TRP A 12 15.80 2.78 -5.04
CA TRP A 12 14.83 1.67 -5.08
C TRP A 12 13.83 1.71 -3.92
N THR A 13 14.20 2.25 -2.75
CA THR A 13 13.28 2.39 -1.60
C THR A 13 12.11 3.33 -1.88
N LYS A 14 12.26 4.28 -2.82
CA LYS A 14 11.19 5.21 -3.21
C LYS A 14 9.95 4.51 -3.73
N MET A 15 10.08 3.33 -4.36
CA MET A 15 8.92 2.57 -4.87
C MET A 15 7.96 2.11 -3.77
N PHE A 16 8.45 2.04 -2.53
CA PHE A 16 7.67 1.62 -1.36
C PHE A 16 7.03 2.79 -0.64
N LYS A 17 7.39 4.04 -0.99
CA LYS A 17 6.78 5.22 -0.38
C LYS A 17 5.28 5.19 -0.66
N HIS A 18 4.47 5.17 0.40
CA HIS A 18 3.02 5.05 0.31
C HIS A 18 2.50 3.79 -0.40
N ALA A 19 3.32 2.75 -0.54
CA ALA A 19 2.87 1.45 -1.04
C ALA A 19 2.01 0.76 0.03
N LEU A 20 1.12 -0.13 -0.41
CA LEU A 20 0.36 -1.02 0.48
C LEU A 20 1.07 -2.37 0.60
N ILE A 21 1.06 -2.98 1.78
CA ILE A 21 1.69 -4.27 2.04
C ILE A 21 0.82 -5.16 2.90
N ASN A 22 0.83 -6.46 2.62
CA ASN A 22 0.20 -7.45 3.48
C ASN A 22 0.98 -7.60 4.78
N ILE A 23 0.30 -7.46 5.92
CA ILE A 23 0.89 -7.57 7.26
C ILE A 23 0.12 -8.60 8.10
N PRO A 24 0.83 -9.39 8.93
CA PRO A 24 0.16 -10.17 9.96
C PRO A 24 -0.44 -9.23 11.01
N LEU A 25 -1.71 -9.44 11.34
CA LEU A 25 -2.40 -8.73 12.42
C LEU A 25 -2.30 -9.47 13.76
N GLU A 26 -1.78 -10.69 13.72
CA GLU A 26 -1.55 -11.54 14.89
C GLU A 26 -0.22 -12.30 14.74
N PRO A 27 0.42 -12.71 15.84
CA PRO A 27 1.66 -13.48 15.79
C PRO A 27 1.51 -14.82 15.05
N TYR A 28 2.58 -15.26 14.41
CA TYR A 28 2.69 -16.64 13.93
C TYR A 28 2.80 -17.57 15.13
N SER A 29 1.81 -18.44 15.36
CA SER A 29 1.80 -19.35 16.51
C SER A 29 1.18 -20.69 16.17
N ALA A 30 1.45 -21.71 17.00
CA ALA A 30 0.79 -23.01 16.87
C ALA A 30 -0.76 -22.88 16.95
N LYS A 31 -1.28 -21.92 17.73
CA LYS A 31 -2.72 -21.67 17.88
C LYS A 31 -3.42 -21.30 16.56
N ASN A 32 -2.72 -20.65 15.63
CA ASN A 32 -3.26 -20.32 14.30
C ASN A 32 -2.67 -21.17 13.18
N ASN A 33 -2.05 -22.31 13.51
CA ASN A 33 -1.31 -23.17 12.57
C ASN A 33 -0.30 -22.37 11.74
N TYR A 34 0.36 -21.38 12.36
CA TYR A 34 1.30 -20.47 11.71
C TYR A 34 0.72 -19.73 10.49
N ARG A 35 -0.60 -19.52 10.46
CA ARG A 35 -1.32 -18.82 9.39
C ARG A 35 -2.14 -17.68 9.99
N PRO A 36 -1.48 -16.55 10.32
CA PRO A 36 -2.14 -15.44 10.97
C PRO A 36 -3.19 -14.77 10.09
N LEU A 37 -4.14 -14.08 10.73
CA LEU A 37 -4.99 -13.11 10.05
C LEU A 37 -4.11 -12.04 9.38
N ILE A 38 -4.34 -11.83 8.08
CA ILE A 38 -3.59 -10.87 7.28
C ILE A 38 -4.45 -9.64 7.00
N GLY A 39 -3.84 -8.46 7.13
CA GLY A 39 -4.41 -7.17 6.76
C GLY A 39 -3.51 -6.43 5.77
N VAL A 40 -3.88 -5.17 5.48
CA VAL A 40 -3.18 -4.30 4.53
C VAL A 40 -2.73 -3.03 5.24
N GLY A 41 -1.42 -2.86 5.36
CA GLY A 41 -0.80 -1.65 5.93
C GLY A 41 -0.26 -0.72 4.86
N LEU A 42 -0.16 0.57 5.19
CA LEU A 42 0.55 1.57 4.39
C LEU A 42 2.01 1.64 4.82
N ILE A 43 2.93 1.51 3.87
CA ILE A 43 4.36 1.65 4.14
C ILE A 43 4.68 3.14 4.35
N LYS A 44 5.17 3.45 5.56
CA LYS A 44 5.68 4.77 5.93
C LYS A 44 7.20 4.87 5.79
N ASN A 45 7.90 3.88 6.31
CA ASN A 45 9.36 3.82 6.34
C ASN A 45 9.86 2.46 5.85
N VAL A 46 11.05 2.45 5.23
CA VAL A 46 11.69 1.23 4.72
C VAL A 46 13.09 1.12 5.31
N PHE A 47 13.33 0.00 5.98
CA PHE A 47 14.64 -0.37 6.50
C PHE A 47 15.13 -1.61 5.75
N TYR A 48 16.44 -1.69 5.50
CA TYR A 48 17.04 -2.83 4.83
C TYR A 48 18.37 -3.20 5.47
N LEU A 49 18.67 -4.50 5.49
CA LEU A 49 19.96 -5.03 5.90
C LEU A 49 20.74 -5.45 4.65
N ASN A 50 22.01 -5.08 4.59
CA ASN A 50 22.91 -5.45 3.48
C ASN A 50 23.23 -6.94 3.46
N LYS A 51 23.22 -7.61 4.63
CA LYS A 51 23.43 -9.05 4.74
C LYS A 51 22.08 -9.77 4.77
N PRO A 52 21.77 -10.64 3.79
CA PRO A 52 20.53 -11.40 3.79
C PRO A 52 20.52 -12.42 4.92
N LYS A 53 19.45 -12.45 5.72
CA LYS A 53 19.20 -13.55 6.67
C LYS A 53 18.69 -14.78 5.90
N ALA A 54 19.00 -15.98 6.42
CA ALA A 54 18.58 -17.26 5.83
C ALA A 54 17.04 -17.40 5.77
N LEU A 55 16.33 -16.88 6.77
CA LEU A 55 14.88 -16.88 6.82
C LEU A 55 14.32 -15.57 6.26
N ARG A 56 13.47 -15.70 5.24
CA ARG A 56 12.80 -14.55 4.58
C ARG A 56 11.32 -14.85 4.42
N THR A 57 10.48 -13.94 4.89
CA THR A 57 9.05 -13.97 4.59
C THR A 57 8.81 -13.29 3.24
N ARG A 58 7.99 -13.91 2.39
CA ARG A 58 7.57 -13.31 1.11
C ARG A 58 6.37 -12.41 1.38
N GLY A 59 6.61 -11.09 1.40
CA GLY A 59 5.54 -10.09 1.47
C GLY A 59 5.01 -9.73 0.10
N GLN A 60 3.69 -9.63 -0.04
CA GLN A 60 3.03 -9.04 -1.20
C GLN A 60 2.81 -7.55 -0.94
N PHE A 61 3.14 -6.70 -1.92
CA PHE A 61 2.94 -5.25 -1.81
C PHE A 61 2.47 -4.67 -3.15
N LEU A 62 1.73 -3.56 -3.08
CA LEU A 62 1.29 -2.76 -4.21
C LEU A 62 1.93 -1.38 -4.13
N THR A 63 2.62 -0.97 -5.19
CA THR A 63 3.16 0.38 -5.30
C THR A 63 2.04 1.43 -5.31
N PHE A 64 2.37 2.65 -4.88
CA PHE A 64 1.42 3.76 -4.87
C PHE A 64 0.72 3.96 -6.22
N ASP A 65 1.48 3.96 -7.31
CA ASP A 65 0.95 4.17 -8.66
C ASP A 65 -0.05 3.08 -9.08
N ASN A 66 0.15 1.85 -8.59
CA ASN A 66 -0.78 0.75 -8.84
C ASN A 66 -2.04 0.92 -8.00
N TRP A 67 -1.93 0.97 -6.67
CA TRP A 67 -3.13 0.91 -5.84
C TRP A 67 -3.96 2.20 -5.92
N SER A 68 -3.34 3.35 -6.22
CA SER A 68 -4.07 4.62 -6.40
C SER A 68 -4.87 4.70 -7.70
N LYS A 69 -4.50 3.91 -8.73
CA LYS A 69 -5.12 3.94 -10.07
C LYS A 69 -6.64 3.78 -10.05
N LYS A 70 -7.33 4.60 -10.83
CA LYS A 70 -8.79 4.59 -10.96
C LYS A 70 -9.27 3.37 -11.74
N GLY A 71 -10.51 2.95 -11.49
CA GLY A 71 -11.21 1.90 -12.24
C GLY A 71 -11.36 0.57 -11.52
N TRP A 72 -12.54 -0.03 -11.66
CA TRP A 72 -12.92 -1.29 -11.01
C TRP A 72 -12.09 -2.48 -11.49
N LYS A 73 -11.76 -2.56 -12.79
CA LYS A 73 -10.88 -3.62 -13.32
C LYS A 73 -9.53 -3.64 -12.60
N HIS A 74 -8.95 -2.47 -12.38
CA HIS A 74 -7.67 -2.35 -11.68
C HIS A 74 -7.80 -2.69 -10.20
N PHE A 75 -8.89 -2.26 -9.56
CA PHE A 75 -9.22 -2.60 -8.18
C PHE A 75 -9.29 -4.12 -7.98
N TRP A 76 -10.07 -4.82 -8.81
CA TRP A 76 -10.22 -6.27 -8.71
C TRP A 76 -8.92 -7.02 -8.95
N ARG A 77 -8.10 -6.59 -9.92
CA ARG A 77 -6.78 -7.18 -10.18
C ARG A 77 -5.83 -7.00 -8.99
N SER A 78 -5.79 -5.79 -8.42
CA SER A 78 -4.97 -5.48 -7.25
C SER A 78 -5.43 -6.25 -6.00
N SER A 79 -6.74 -6.35 -5.81
CA SER A 79 -7.37 -7.11 -4.73
C SER A 79 -7.10 -8.61 -4.87
N ALA A 80 -7.18 -9.17 -6.08
CA ALA A 80 -6.83 -10.57 -6.34
C ALA A 80 -5.36 -10.84 -6.01
N PHE A 81 -4.46 -9.95 -6.42
CA PHE A 81 -3.03 -10.04 -6.10
C PHE A 81 -2.76 -10.07 -4.59
N LEU A 82 -3.37 -9.16 -3.82
CA LEU A 82 -3.18 -9.13 -2.35
C LEU A 82 -3.76 -10.37 -1.64
N ARG A 83 -4.76 -11.04 -2.22
CA ARG A 83 -5.52 -12.12 -1.56
C ARG A 83 -5.03 -13.53 -1.88
N HIS A 84 -4.17 -13.69 -2.88
CA HIS A 84 -3.91 -14.97 -3.55
C HIS A 84 -3.60 -16.13 -2.58
N ASP A 85 -2.71 -15.92 -1.61
CA ASP A 85 -2.16 -17.00 -0.77
C ASP A 85 -2.87 -17.17 0.58
N HIS A 86 -4.00 -16.49 0.79
CA HIS A 86 -4.60 -16.34 2.12
C HIS A 86 -5.88 -17.15 2.34
N LYS A 87 -6.16 -17.50 3.60
CA LYS A 87 -7.46 -18.10 4.01
C LYS A 87 -8.61 -17.11 3.81
N LEU A 88 -9.84 -17.61 3.72
CA LEU A 88 -11.04 -16.81 3.44
C LEU A 88 -11.20 -15.59 4.38
N LYS A 89 -10.98 -15.75 5.69
CA LYS A 89 -11.02 -14.64 6.66
C LYS A 89 -10.04 -13.52 6.30
N SER A 90 -8.78 -13.87 6.05
CA SER A 90 -7.75 -12.93 5.59
C SER A 90 -8.10 -12.33 4.23
N LYS A 91 -8.65 -13.11 3.30
CA LYS A 91 -9.08 -12.60 1.98
C LYS A 91 -10.15 -11.51 2.11
N ILE A 92 -11.14 -11.72 2.98
CA ILE A 92 -12.21 -10.75 3.26
C ILE A 92 -11.62 -9.51 3.93
N ASN A 93 -10.80 -9.69 4.97
CA ASN A 93 -10.18 -8.59 5.70
C ASN A 93 -9.27 -7.73 4.80
N ILE A 94 -8.45 -8.35 3.96
CA ILE A 94 -7.60 -7.67 2.96
C ILE A 94 -8.46 -6.85 2.00
N MET A 95 -9.55 -7.41 1.49
CA MET A 95 -10.45 -6.72 0.56
C MET A 95 -11.08 -5.48 1.20
N TYR A 96 -11.57 -5.63 2.43
CA TYR A 96 -12.15 -4.53 3.21
C TYR A 96 -11.13 -3.43 3.46
N GLN A 97 -9.95 -3.77 4.00
CA GLN A 97 -8.92 -2.77 4.30
C GLN A 97 -8.39 -2.09 3.04
N TYR A 98 -8.22 -2.83 1.94
CA TYR A 98 -7.83 -2.25 0.66
C TYR A 98 -8.86 -1.22 0.16
N TYR A 99 -10.15 -1.54 0.27
CA TYR A 99 -11.22 -0.59 -0.06
C TYR A 99 -11.20 0.66 0.82
N GLN A 100 -10.96 0.51 2.13
CA GLN A 100 -10.84 1.63 3.06
C GLN A 100 -9.67 2.55 2.68
N TRP A 101 -8.51 1.99 2.31
CA TRP A 101 -7.39 2.78 1.80
C TRP A 101 -7.74 3.55 0.52
N LYS A 102 -8.49 2.94 -0.41
CA LYS A 102 -8.98 3.64 -1.62
C LYS A 102 -9.92 4.80 -1.28
N LYS A 103 -10.84 4.61 -0.34
CA LYS A 103 -11.76 5.67 0.13
C LYS A 103 -11.01 6.81 0.78
N TRP A 104 -10.10 6.50 1.70
CA TRP A 104 -9.27 7.50 2.39
C TRP A 104 -8.43 8.31 1.40
N HIS A 105 -7.79 7.66 0.43
CA HIS A 105 -7.03 8.34 -0.62
C HIS A 105 -7.88 9.27 -1.50
N LYS A 106 -9.11 8.84 -1.85
CA LYS A 106 -10.04 9.68 -2.61
C LYS A 106 -10.43 10.93 -1.81
N SER A 107 -10.75 10.77 -0.52
CA SER A 107 -11.07 11.88 0.38
C SER A 107 -9.90 12.84 0.56
N TYR A 108 -8.69 12.32 0.83
CA TYR A 108 -7.48 13.13 0.97
C TYR A 108 -7.18 13.96 -0.28
N ASN A 109 -7.27 13.37 -1.47
CA ASN A 109 -7.06 14.11 -2.72
C ASN A 109 -8.17 15.10 -3.02
N SER A 110 -9.43 14.79 -2.68
CA SER A 110 -10.55 15.72 -2.83
C SER A 110 -10.32 16.97 -1.97
N ASN A 111 -9.93 16.78 -0.70
CA ASN A 111 -9.65 17.88 0.21
C ASN A 111 -8.43 18.70 -0.22
N LYS A 112 -7.39 18.03 -0.75
CA LYS A 112 -6.21 18.71 -1.30
C LYS A 112 -6.55 19.56 -2.52
N LEU A 113 -7.36 19.05 -3.45
CA LEU A 113 -7.83 19.81 -4.62
C LEU A 113 -8.68 21.01 -4.20
N ASN A 114 -9.60 20.81 -3.26
CA ASN A 114 -10.42 21.90 -2.72
C ASN A 114 -9.53 22.99 -2.09
N ASN A 115 -8.58 22.62 -1.22
CA ASN A 115 -7.66 23.57 -0.58
C ASN A 115 -6.69 24.26 -1.55
N THR A 116 -6.42 23.65 -2.72
CA THR A 116 -5.60 24.30 -3.77
C THR A 116 -6.46 25.26 -4.61
N SER A 117 -7.74 24.95 -4.82
CA SER A 117 -8.69 25.82 -5.51
C SER A 117 -9.00 27.10 -4.73
N TYR A 118 -8.95 27.07 -3.39
CA TYR A 118 -9.14 28.25 -2.54
C TYR A 118 -7.90 29.16 -2.43
N LYS A 119 -6.80 28.85 -3.13
CA LYS A 119 -5.59 29.71 -3.23
C LYS A 119 -5.45 30.40 -4.59
N GLY A 120 -6.49 30.36 -5.43
CA GLY A 120 -6.44 30.80 -6.82
C GLY A 120 -7.28 32.02 -7.18
N PHE A 121 -7.79 32.77 -6.21
CA PHE A 121 -8.49 34.05 -6.43
C PHE A 121 -8.26 34.98 -5.25
N ASP A 122 -7.06 35.58 -5.19
CA ASP A 122 -6.91 36.91 -4.61
C ASP A 122 -6.59 37.84 -5.79
N VAL A 123 -7.65 38.26 -6.47
CA VAL A 123 -7.60 39.48 -7.27
C VAL A 123 -7.74 40.61 -6.26
N GLU A 124 -6.64 40.99 -5.60
CA GLU A 124 -6.53 42.32 -5.00
C GLU A 124 -6.34 43.32 -6.14
N ASN A 125 -7.46 43.63 -6.79
CA ASN A 125 -7.72 44.96 -7.29
C ASN A 125 -8.94 45.45 -6.52
N ILE A 126 -8.77 46.46 -5.69
CA ILE A 126 -9.60 47.68 -5.65
C ILE A 126 -9.01 48.62 -4.57
N ARG A 127 -8.46 49.72 -5.07
CA ARG A 127 -8.15 51.04 -4.48
C ARG A 127 -6.92 51.18 -3.59
#